data_AF-A0A7Y5QYD7-F1
#
_entry.id   AF-A0A7Y5QYD7-F1
#
_cell.length_a   1.000
_cell.length_b   1.000
_cell.length_c   1.000
_cell.angle_alpha   90.00
_cell.angle_beta   90.00
_cell.angle_gamma   90.00
#
_symmetry.space_group_name_H-M   'P 1'
#
loop_
_entity.id
_entity.type
_entity.pdbx_description
1 polymer ?
#
loop_
_entity_poly.entity_id
_entity_poly.type
_entity_poly.pdbx_seq_one_letter_code
_entity_poly.pdbx_strand_id
1 'polypeptide(L)' 'IADGVEPVANFLCSNPTFLVIDDPRYTWFQQRIGRDSAFVWSTIGRFNNSPIRLVHHQTSGCTATTT' A
#
# COMPACT_ATOMS: atom_id res chain seq x y z
N ILE A 1 -11.79 12.06 12.94
CA ILE A 1 -11.30 10.90 12.16
C ILE A 1 -12.41 9.85 12.24
N ALA A 2 -13.14 9.63 11.15
CA ALA A 2 -14.19 8.62 11.12
C ALA A 2 -13.58 7.20 11.20
N ASP A 3 -14.09 6.38 12.12
CA ASP A 3 -14.12 4.91 12.11
C ASP A 3 -12.88 4.17 11.57
N GLY A 4 -11.72 4.36 12.18
CA GLY A 4 -10.57 3.45 12.01
C GLY A 4 -9.92 3.42 10.64
N VAL A 5 -10.28 4.33 9.72
CA VAL A 5 -9.61 4.48 8.42
C VAL A 5 -8.44 5.46 8.58
N GLU A 6 -7.23 4.92 8.66
CA GLU A 6 -6.01 5.73 8.67
C GLU A 6 -5.79 6.40 7.29
N PRO A 7 -5.35 7.68 7.25
CA PRO A 7 -4.88 8.29 6.01
C PRO A 7 -3.77 7.45 5.37
N VAL A 8 -3.86 7.25 4.06
CA VAL A 8 -2.91 6.41 3.29
C VAL A 8 -1.47 6.85 3.53
N ALA A 9 -1.20 8.16 3.58
CA ALA A 9 0.13 8.68 3.85
C ALA A 9 0.68 8.20 5.21
N ASN A 10 -0.11 8.23 6.28
CA ASN A 10 0.34 7.82 7.62
C ASN A 10 0.60 6.31 7.69
N PHE A 11 -0.27 5.51 7.07
CA PHE A 11 -0.06 4.06 6.97
C PHE A 11 1.25 3.76 6.24
N LEU A 12 1.49 4.40 5.09
CA LEU A 12 2.69 4.19 4.28
C LEU A 12 3.97 4.69 4.98
N CYS A 13 3.89 5.78 5.75
CA CYS A 13 5.02 6.25 6.55
C CYS A 13 5.36 5.31 7.69
N SER A 14 4.36 4.71 8.34
CA SER A 14 4.54 3.80 9.47
C SER A 14 4.86 2.36 9.03
N ASN A 15 4.51 2.00 7.80
CA ASN A 15 4.67 0.66 7.24
C ASN A 15 5.47 0.72 5.93
N PRO A 16 6.80 0.84 5.99
CA PRO A 16 7.64 0.91 4.79
C PRO A 16 7.62 -0.38 3.96
N THR A 17 7.14 -1.49 4.54
CA THR A 17 6.95 -2.77 3.85
C THR A 17 5.62 -3.38 4.27
N PHE A 18 4.80 -3.80 3.29
CA PHE A 18 3.48 -4.38 3.55
C PHE A 18 3.04 -5.33 2.42
N LEU A 19 2.03 -6.14 2.69
CA LEU A 19 1.44 -7.07 1.72
C LEU A 19 0.14 -6.50 1.15
N VAL A 20 -0.04 -6.73 -0.15
CA VAL A 20 -1.25 -6.33 -0.87
C VAL A 20 -1.80 -7.52 -1.63
N ILE A 21 -3.11 -7.73 -1.56
CA ILE A 21 -3.82 -8.66 -2.43
C ILE A 21 -4.45 -7.83 -3.55
N ASP A 22 -3.97 -8.05 -4.78
CA ASP A 22 -4.47 -7.36 -5.97
C ASP A 22 -5.72 -8.10 -6.50
N ASP A 23 -6.81 -8.03 -5.75
CA ASP A 23 -8.11 -8.57 -6.17
C ASP A 23 -8.77 -7.58 -7.14
N PRO A 24 -9.14 -8.01 -8.36
CA PRO A 24 -9.76 -7.12 -9.35
C PRO A 24 -11.09 -6.52 -8.88
N ARG A 25 -11.74 -7.11 -7.86
CA ARG A 25 -12.95 -6.56 -7.22
C ARG A 25 -12.64 -5.48 -6.20
N TYR A 26 -11.41 -5.45 -5.69
CA TYR A 26 -10.93 -4.53 -4.66
C TYR A 26 -9.65 -3.84 -5.13
N THR A 27 -9.77 -2.98 -6.14
CA THR A 27 -8.67 -2.19 -6.74
C THR A 27 -8.17 -1.05 -5.84
N TRP A 28 -8.43 -1.13 -4.53
CA TRP A 28 -8.09 -0.11 -3.54
C TRP A 28 -6.63 0.33 -3.65
N PHE A 29 -5.71 -0.63 -3.78
CA PHE A 29 -4.28 -0.34 -3.83
C PHE A 29 -3.92 0.55 -5.02
N GLN A 30 -4.36 0.17 -6.22
CA GLN A 30 -4.10 0.95 -7.45
C GLN A 30 -4.77 2.33 -7.40
N GLN A 31 -5.96 2.42 -6.79
CA GLN A 31 -6.72 3.68 -6.74
C GLN A 31 -6.21 4.66 -5.67
N ARG A 32 -5.70 4.17 -4.52
CA ARG A 32 -5.31 5.03 -3.40
C ARG A 32 -3.82 5.36 -3.33
N ILE A 33 -2.96 4.44 -3.73
CA ILE A 33 -1.50 4.63 -3.66
C ILE A 33 -0.96 5.05 -5.04
N GLY A 34 -1.68 4.71 -6.10
CA GLY A 34 -1.27 5.02 -7.46
C GLY A 34 0.04 4.34 -7.85
N ARG A 35 0.55 4.69 -9.04
CA ARG A 35 1.93 4.40 -9.43
C ARG A 35 2.87 5.44 -8.83
N ASP A 36 2.92 5.54 -7.51
CA ASP A 36 4.03 6.28 -6.91
C ASP A 36 5.32 5.49 -7.18
N SER A 37 6.24 6.12 -7.90
CA SER A 37 7.52 5.56 -8.32
C SER A 37 8.43 5.17 -7.16
N ALA A 38 8.13 5.65 -5.95
CA ALA A 38 8.82 5.25 -4.74
C ALA A 38 8.46 3.84 -4.26
N PHE A 39 7.35 3.26 -4.73
CA PHE A 39 7.00 1.87 -4.40
C PHE A 39 7.60 0.90 -5.39
N VAL A 40 8.34 -0.07 -4.85
CA VAL A 40 8.76 -1.27 -5.58
C VAL A 40 7.94 -2.44 -5.08
N TRP A 41 7.46 -3.27 -6.02
CA TRP A 41 6.68 -4.44 -5.67
C TRP A 41 7.11 -5.67 -6.44
N SER A 42 6.93 -6.82 -5.79
CA SER A 42 7.16 -8.14 -6.37
C SER A 42 5.98 -9.06 -6.03
N THR A 43 5.61 -9.95 -6.96
CA THR A 43 4.57 -10.95 -6.70
C THR A 43 5.20 -12.10 -5.92
N ILE A 44 4.64 -12.42 -4.75
CA ILE A 44 5.15 -13.47 -3.86
C ILE A 44 4.23 -14.69 -3.79
N GLY A 45 3.00 -14.59 -4.29
CA GLY A 45 2.04 -15.69 -4.22
C GLY A 45 0.68 -15.31 -4.78
N ARG A 46 -0.32 -16.14 -4.48
CA ARG A 46 -1.72 -15.92 -4.88
C ARG A 46 -2.68 -16.35 -3.76
N PHE A 47 -3.78 -15.63 -3.61
CA PHE A 47 -4.92 -16.00 -2.76
C PHE A 47 -6.20 -15.91 -3.59
N ASN A 48 -6.97 -17.00 -3.68
CA ASN A 48 -8.20 -17.05 -4.50
C ASN A 48 -8.01 -16.52 -5.93
N ASN A 49 -6.94 -16.95 -6.59
CA ASN A 49 -6.50 -16.48 -7.92
C ASN A 49 -6.07 -15.01 -8.01
N SER A 50 -6.11 -14.23 -6.92
CA SER A 50 -5.61 -12.85 -6.87
C SER A 50 -4.12 -12.83 -6.50
N PRO A 51 -3.25 -12.08 -7.22
CA PRO A 51 -1.84 -11.96 -6.88
C PRO A 51 -1.63 -11.31 -5.50
N ILE A 52 -0.74 -11.88 -4.70
CA ILE A 52 -0.24 -11.24 -3.48
C ILE A 52 1.10 -10.60 -3.80
N ARG A 53 1.23 -9.30 -3.50
CA ARG A 53 2.44 -8.52 -3.75
C ARG A 53 3.08 -8.09 -2.44
N LEU A 54 4.38 -8.29 -2.33
CA LEU A 54 5.21 -7.61 -1.34
C LEU A 54 5.54 -6.23 -1.89
N VAL A 55 5.17 -5.19 -1.15
CA VAL A 55 5.39 -3.79 -1.51
C VAL A 55 6.39 -3.19 -0.54
N HIS A 56 7.37 -2.48 -1.07
CA HIS A 56 8.40 -1.78 -0.31
C HIS A 56 8.50 -0.32 -0.79
N HIS A 57 8.48 0.62 0.15
CA HIS A 57 8.67 2.04 -0.11
C HIS A 57 10.17 2.37 -0.04
N GLN A 58 10.77 2.74 -1.17
CA GLN A 58 12.22 2.95 -1.28
C GLN A 58 12.71 4.26 -0.65
N THR A 59 11.85 5.27 -0.54
CA THR A 59 12.21 6.57 0.04
C THR A 59 11.70 6.69 1.46
N SER A 60 12.61 6.67 2.43
CA SER A 60 12.37 6.96 3.85
C SER A 60 11.99 8.43 4.14
N GLY A 61 11.63 9.22 3.12
CA GLY A 61 11.32 10.66 3.23
C GLY A 61 9.86 10.95 3.59
N CYS A 62 9.23 10.05 4.35
CA CYS A 62 7.80 10.13 4.61
C CYS A 62 7.53 11.12 5.75
N THR A 63 7.18 12.37 5.43
CA THR A 63 6.60 13.30 6.41
C THR A 63 5.13 12.95 6.61
N ALA A 64 4.84 12.18 7.66
CA ALA A 64 3.47 11.99 8.11
C ALA A 64 2.88 13.35 8.49
N THR A 65 1.82 13.78 7.80
CA THR A 65 1.12 15.02 8.17
C THR A 65 0.19 14.71 9.33
N THR A 66 0.64 15.01 10.54
CA THR A 66 -0.19 15.01 11.74
C THR A 66 -1.24 16.11 11.59
N THR A 67 -2.51 15.73 11.37
CA THR A 67 -3.65 16.65 11.44
C THR A 67 -4.53 16.29 12.63
#